data_AF-A0A2L2YYL5-F1
#
_entry.id   AF-A0A2L2YYL5-F1
#
_cell.length_a   1.000
_cell.length_b   1.000
_cell.length_c   1.000
_cell.angle_alpha   90.00
_cell.angle_beta   90.00
_cell.angle_gamma   90.00
#
_symmetry.space_group_name_H-M   'P 1'
#
loop_
_entity.id
_entity.type
_entity.pdbx_description
1 polymer ?
#
loop_
_entity_poly.entity_id
_entity_poly.type
_entity_poly.pdbx_seq_one_letter_code
_entity_poly.pdbx_strand_id
1 'polypeptide(L)'
;DSSEKLDSMKFILELLEKMERIENKGNTPYCDSLKKMKNILEKKKDLSPQEVGENFGNSVIALKSVPTAIYSFLRAQKKLPNYKNTNPFIRTIYFAISVGGDTDTIATMAGAIACAYYGDDIIPKQCKERCDKIKEVEQLADELLKASYM
;
A
#
# COMPACT_ATOMS: atom_id res chain seq x y z
N ASP A 1 -19.78 4.94 1.44
CA ASP A 1 -20.20 4.07 0.33
C ASP A 1 -18.98 3.50 -0.35
N SER A 2 -18.59 2.27 0.01
CA SER A 2 -17.31 1.65 -0.37
C SER A 2 -17.34 0.91 -1.72
N SER A 3 -18.23 1.33 -2.63
CA SER A 3 -18.35 0.79 -3.98
C SER A 3 -17.63 1.61 -5.05
N GLU A 4 -17.11 2.80 -4.72
CA GLU A 4 -16.33 3.59 -5.67
C GLU A 4 -14.94 3.00 -5.87
N LYS A 5 -14.63 2.68 -7.12
CA LYS A 5 -13.30 2.19 -7.54
C LYS A 5 -12.25 3.25 -7.27
N LEU A 6 -11.13 2.87 -6.66
CA LEU A 6 -10.02 3.80 -6.38
C LEU A 6 -9.54 4.49 -7.66
N ASP A 7 -9.60 5.81 -7.68
CA ASP A 7 -8.86 6.61 -8.65
C ASP A 7 -7.40 6.71 -8.20
N SER A 8 -6.57 5.80 -8.72
CA SER A 8 -5.14 5.73 -8.40
C SER A 8 -4.38 7.01 -8.80
N MET A 9 -4.83 7.71 -9.85
CA MET A 9 -4.19 8.96 -10.28
C MET A 9 -4.51 10.07 -9.30
N LYS A 10 -5.79 10.24 -8.93
CA LYS A 10 -6.21 11.19 -7.91
C LYS A 10 -5.50 10.94 -6.58
N PHE A 11 -5.43 9.67 -6.13
CA PHE A 11 -4.73 9.29 -4.91
C PHE A 11 -3.26 9.75 -4.91
N ILE A 12 -2.52 9.51 -5.99
CA ILE A 12 -1.11 9.92 -6.09
C ILE A 12 -0.97 11.43 -6.16
N LEU A 13 -1.86 12.14 -6.86
CA LEU A 13 -1.81 13.60 -6.96
C LEU A 13 -2.06 14.27 -5.60
N GLU A 14 -3.06 13.80 -4.85
CA GLU A 14 -3.35 14.32 -3.51
C GLU A 14 -2.21 14.02 -2.53
N LEU A 15 -1.61 12.82 -2.60
CA LEU A 15 -0.48 12.46 -1.76
C LEU A 15 0.76 13.29 -2.11
N LEU A 16 1.00 13.52 -3.40
CA LEU A 16 2.10 14.38 -3.87
C LEU A 16 1.93 15.81 -3.37
N GLU A 17 0.73 16.40 -3.50
CA GLU A 17 0.45 17.75 -3.02
C GLU A 17 0.70 17.88 -1.52
N LYS A 18 0.28 16.87 -0.72
CA LYS A 18 0.57 16.84 0.72
C LYS A 18 2.06 16.72 1.00
N MET A 19 2.77 15.87 0.28
CA MET A 19 4.20 15.64 0.51
C MET A 19 5.06 16.84 0.10
N GLU A 20 4.67 17.58 -0.94
CA GLU A 20 5.36 18.81 -1.37
C GLU A 20 5.32 19.92 -0.30
N ARG A 21 4.32 19.91 0.58
CA ARG A 21 4.22 20.83 1.72
C ARG A 21 5.10 20.39 2.90
N ILE A 22 5.54 19.13 2.93
CA ILE A 22 6.31 18.53 4.03
C ILE A 22 7.80 18.46 3.69
N GLU A 23 8.16 18.03 2.48
CA GLU A 23 9.56 17.93 2.07
C GLU A 23 10.19 19.29 1.76
N ASN A 24 11.46 19.42 2.13
CA ASN A 24 12.24 20.62 1.83
C ASN A 24 12.56 20.69 0.33
N LYS A 25 12.44 21.88 -0.27
CA LYS A 25 12.60 22.12 -1.71
C LYS A 25 13.92 21.65 -2.34
N GLY A 26 14.96 21.39 -1.54
CA GLY A 26 16.28 20.94 -2.02
C GLY A 26 16.50 19.42 -2.00
N ASN A 27 15.64 18.64 -1.34
CA ASN A 27 15.74 17.19 -1.26
C ASN A 27 14.35 16.58 -1.04
N THR A 28 13.75 16.05 -2.09
CA THR A 28 12.35 15.59 -2.10
C THR A 28 12.21 14.12 -2.52
N PRO A 29 12.89 13.17 -1.86
CA PRO A 29 12.96 11.79 -2.32
C PRO A 29 11.59 11.09 -2.34
N TYR A 30 10.65 11.45 -1.46
CA TYR A 30 9.29 10.90 -1.52
C TYR A 30 8.49 11.51 -2.67
N CYS A 31 8.55 12.83 -2.89
CA CYS A 31 7.91 13.46 -4.06
C CYS A 31 8.46 12.90 -5.38
N ASP A 32 9.76 12.64 -5.47
CA ASP A 32 10.38 12.05 -6.67
C ASP A 32 9.84 10.64 -6.94
N SER A 33 9.70 9.85 -5.88
CA SER A 33 9.09 8.51 -5.96
C SER A 33 7.62 8.59 -6.39
N LEU A 34 6.84 9.53 -5.85
CA LEU A 34 5.44 9.74 -6.22
C LEU A 34 5.28 10.26 -7.67
N LYS A 35 6.14 11.18 -8.12
CA LYS A 35 6.19 11.64 -9.52
C LYS A 35 6.52 10.48 -10.46
N LYS A 36 7.42 9.58 -10.05
CA LYS A 36 7.74 8.36 -10.80
C LYS A 36 6.53 7.42 -10.89
N MET A 37 5.80 7.21 -9.79
CA MET A 37 4.54 6.43 -9.81
C MET A 37 3.49 7.06 -10.72
N LYS A 38 3.29 8.39 -10.64
CA LYS A 38 2.42 9.14 -11.54
C LYS A 38 2.74 8.83 -13.00
N ASN A 39 4.00 8.93 -13.39
CA ASN A 39 4.45 8.65 -14.77
C ASN A 39 4.18 7.20 -15.20
N ILE A 40 4.31 6.22 -14.28
CA ILE A 40 4.02 4.80 -14.55
C ILE A 40 2.51 4.61 -14.78
N LEU A 41 1.67 5.22 -13.93
CA LEU A 41 0.21 5.16 -14.02
C LEU A 41 -0.32 5.84 -15.29
N GLU A 42 0.21 7.01 -15.66
CA GLU A 42 -0.15 7.73 -16.90
C GLU A 42 0.15 6.90 -18.15
N LYS A 43 1.31 6.24 -18.16
CA LYS A 43 1.72 5.33 -19.24
C LYS A 43 1.01 3.98 -19.19
N LYS A 44 0.13 3.76 -18.20
CA LYS A 44 -0.57 2.49 -17.95
C LYS A 44 0.38 1.30 -17.89
N LYS A 45 1.61 1.52 -17.43
CA LYS A 45 2.63 0.48 -17.29
C LYS A 45 2.30 -0.39 -16.10
N ASP A 46 2.48 -1.70 -16.28
CA ASP A 46 2.13 -2.70 -15.28
C ASP A 46 3.39 -3.40 -14.80
N LEU A 47 4.08 -2.78 -13.84
CA LEU A 47 5.38 -3.27 -13.38
C LEU A 47 5.26 -4.64 -12.69
N SER A 48 6.22 -5.51 -13.00
CA SER A 48 6.50 -6.74 -12.26
C SER A 48 7.07 -6.44 -10.88
N PRO A 49 7.01 -7.39 -9.92
CA PRO A 49 7.58 -7.19 -8.59
C PRO A 49 9.07 -6.82 -8.62
N GLN A 50 9.84 -7.43 -9.53
CA GLN A 50 11.26 -7.10 -9.73
C GLN A 50 11.44 -5.64 -10.17
N GLU A 51 10.71 -5.20 -11.20
CA GLU A 51 10.77 -3.81 -11.65
C GLU A 51 10.38 -2.84 -10.54
N VAL A 52 9.41 -3.19 -9.68
CA VAL A 52 9.05 -2.36 -8.53
C VAL A 52 10.22 -2.23 -7.55
N GLY A 53 10.88 -3.34 -7.21
CA GLY A 53 12.08 -3.32 -6.36
C GLY A 53 13.22 -2.48 -6.95
N GLU A 54 13.45 -2.56 -8.27
CA GLU A 54 14.45 -1.73 -8.96
C GLU A 54 14.06 -0.25 -9.00
N ASN A 55 12.76 0.06 -9.16
CA ASN A 55 12.29 1.42 -9.33
C ASN A 55 12.12 2.18 -8.01
N PHE A 56 11.72 1.49 -6.94
CA PHE A 56 11.30 2.08 -5.67
C PHE A 56 12.07 1.54 -4.46
N GLY A 57 12.83 0.47 -4.62
CA GLY A 57 13.54 -0.21 -3.54
C GLY A 57 12.73 -1.32 -2.88
N ASN A 58 13.40 -2.12 -2.07
CA ASN A 58 12.78 -3.13 -1.23
C ASN A 58 13.62 -3.41 0.03
N SER A 59 14.28 -2.39 0.56
CA SER A 59 15.14 -2.53 1.74
C SER A 59 14.51 -1.87 2.97
N VAL A 60 15.10 -2.11 4.14
CA VAL A 60 14.67 -1.57 5.45
C VAL A 60 14.62 -0.05 5.55
N ILE A 61 15.20 0.67 4.58
CA ILE A 61 15.23 2.14 4.59
C ILE A 61 13.87 2.65 4.13
N ALA A 62 13.26 3.61 4.84
CA ALA A 62 11.94 4.14 4.51
C ALA A 62 11.81 4.65 3.06
N LEU A 63 12.85 5.31 2.53
CA LEU A 63 12.94 5.76 1.13
C LEU A 63 12.93 4.61 0.10
N LYS A 64 13.14 3.37 0.56
CA LYS A 64 13.23 2.14 -0.22
C LYS A 64 12.18 1.09 0.20
N SER A 65 11.21 1.44 1.03
CA SER A 65 10.12 0.56 1.45
C SER A 65 8.75 1.23 1.37
N VAL A 66 8.61 2.49 1.81
CA VAL A 66 7.33 3.23 1.80
C VAL A 66 6.80 3.40 0.37
N PRO A 67 7.59 3.85 -0.62
CA PRO A 67 7.08 3.97 -1.99
C PRO A 67 6.63 2.61 -2.55
N THR A 68 7.37 1.55 -2.24
CA THR A 68 7.04 0.19 -2.68
C THR A 68 5.73 -0.32 -2.09
N ALA A 69 5.46 -0.02 -0.82
CA ALA A 69 4.19 -0.36 -0.18
C ALA A 69 3.00 0.37 -0.83
N ILE A 70 3.14 1.68 -1.08
CA ILE A 70 2.11 2.47 -1.78
C ILE A 70 1.85 1.92 -3.18
N TYR A 71 2.91 1.68 -3.96
CA TYR A 71 2.75 1.14 -5.32
C TYR A 71 2.13 -0.25 -5.30
N SER A 72 2.48 -1.11 -4.33
CA SER A 72 1.91 -2.46 -4.19
C SER A 72 0.39 -2.42 -3.99
N PHE A 73 -0.10 -1.49 -3.16
CA PHE A 73 -1.54 -1.25 -3.00
C PHE A 73 -2.21 -0.82 -4.31
N LEU A 74 -1.63 0.15 -5.02
CA LEU A 74 -2.18 0.65 -6.29
C LEU A 74 -2.16 -0.42 -7.40
N ARG A 75 -1.09 -1.21 -7.46
CA ARG A 75 -0.91 -2.28 -8.45
C ARG A 75 -1.95 -3.39 -8.28
N ALA A 76 -2.29 -3.72 -7.03
CA ALA A 76 -3.25 -4.77 -6.67
C ALA A 76 -4.72 -4.39 -6.89
N GLN A 77 -5.01 -3.12 -7.22
CA GLN A 77 -6.35 -2.67 -7.65
C GLN A 77 -6.83 -3.42 -8.90
N LYS A 78 -5.88 -3.90 -9.71
CA LYS A 78 -6.15 -4.74 -10.89
C LYS A 78 -5.76 -6.20 -10.61
N LYS A 79 -6.28 -7.10 -11.43
CA LYS A 79 -5.87 -8.51 -11.40
C LYS A 79 -4.36 -8.60 -11.68
N LEU A 80 -3.71 -9.54 -10.99
CA LEU A 80 -2.31 -9.87 -11.23
C LEU A 80 -2.28 -11.05 -12.22
N PRO A 81 -1.49 -11.00 -13.31
CA PRO A 81 -1.50 -12.03 -14.36
C PRO A 81 -1.32 -13.47 -13.85
N ASN A 82 -0.50 -13.65 -12.80
CA ASN A 82 -0.12 -14.98 -12.28
C ASN A 82 -0.68 -15.28 -10.87
N TYR A 83 -1.74 -14.59 -10.45
CA TYR A 83 -2.31 -14.82 -9.12
C TYR A 83 -3.85 -14.81 -9.16
N LYS A 84 -4.43 -15.94 -8.74
CA LYS A 84 -5.87 -16.23 -8.96
C LYS A 84 -6.81 -15.55 -7.95
N ASN A 85 -6.30 -15.12 -6.79
CA ASN A 85 -7.17 -14.58 -5.73
C ASN A 85 -7.76 -13.22 -6.14
N THR A 86 -9.08 -13.09 -6.06
CA THR A 86 -9.83 -11.88 -6.42
C THR A 86 -10.01 -10.90 -5.25
N ASN A 87 -9.65 -11.30 -4.03
CA ASN A 87 -9.65 -10.39 -2.88
C ASN A 87 -8.52 -9.35 -3.05
N PRO A 88 -8.83 -8.04 -3.16
CA PRO A 88 -7.84 -7.01 -3.41
C PRO A 88 -6.83 -6.83 -2.28
N PHE A 89 -7.24 -6.99 -1.01
CA PHE A 89 -6.33 -6.95 0.13
C PHE A 89 -5.28 -8.07 0.03
N ILE A 90 -5.73 -9.29 -0.25
CA ILE A 90 -4.81 -10.43 -0.41
C ILE A 90 -3.88 -10.24 -1.62
N ARG A 91 -4.38 -9.66 -2.73
CA ARG A 91 -3.50 -9.29 -3.85
C ARG A 91 -2.46 -8.25 -3.46
N THR A 92 -2.80 -7.27 -2.62
CA THR A 92 -1.85 -6.25 -2.13
C THR A 92 -0.75 -6.91 -1.31
N ILE A 93 -1.10 -7.74 -0.33
CA ILE A 93 -0.13 -8.46 0.51
C ILE A 93 0.74 -9.38 -0.35
N TYR A 94 0.13 -10.16 -1.24
CA TYR A 94 0.85 -11.07 -2.14
C TYR A 94 1.85 -10.31 -3.03
N PHE A 95 1.42 -9.20 -3.65
CA PHE A 95 2.29 -8.41 -4.51
C PHE A 95 3.45 -7.81 -3.72
N ALA A 96 3.17 -7.21 -2.56
CA ALA A 96 4.19 -6.62 -1.68
C ALA A 96 5.27 -7.64 -1.28
N ILE A 97 4.86 -8.85 -0.85
CA ILE A 97 5.80 -9.94 -0.53
C ILE A 97 6.60 -10.37 -1.77
N SER A 98 5.96 -10.41 -2.94
CA SER A 98 6.60 -10.83 -4.20
C SER A 98 7.71 -9.88 -4.66
N VAL A 99 7.74 -8.63 -4.16
CA VAL A 99 8.84 -7.67 -4.45
C VAL A 99 10.15 -8.11 -3.76
N GLY A 100 10.09 -8.95 -2.74
CA GLY A 100 11.25 -9.44 -1.98
C GLY A 100 11.86 -8.38 -1.07
N GLY A 101 13.01 -8.70 -0.47
CA GLY A 101 13.72 -7.81 0.45
C GLY A 101 13.06 -7.72 1.82
N ASP A 102 12.78 -6.51 2.30
CA ASP A 102 12.12 -6.20 3.59
C ASP A 102 10.60 -6.45 3.54
N THR A 103 10.24 -7.71 3.29
CA THR A 103 8.87 -8.10 2.91
C THR A 103 7.84 -7.90 4.01
N ASP A 104 8.20 -8.11 5.29
CA ASP A 104 7.32 -7.96 6.44
C ASP A 104 6.93 -6.49 6.64
N THR A 105 7.89 -5.57 6.62
CA THR A 105 7.65 -4.13 6.75
C THR A 105 6.83 -3.60 5.57
N ILE A 106 7.21 -3.96 4.33
CA ILE A 106 6.52 -3.51 3.12
C ILE A 106 5.09 -4.05 3.07
N ALA A 107 4.88 -5.35 3.35
CA ALA A 107 3.56 -5.95 3.36
C ALA A 107 2.68 -5.39 4.48
N THR A 108 3.26 -5.08 5.65
CA THR A 108 2.54 -4.45 6.76
C THR A 108 2.03 -3.07 6.36
N MET A 109 2.88 -2.21 5.79
CA MET A 109 2.45 -0.89 5.32
C MET A 109 1.43 -0.96 4.18
N ALA A 110 1.66 -1.83 3.19
CA ALA A 110 0.73 -2.00 2.06
C ALA A 110 -0.63 -2.55 2.53
N GLY A 111 -0.60 -3.49 3.48
CA GLY A 111 -1.78 -4.06 4.13
C GLY A 111 -2.57 -3.04 4.93
N ALA A 112 -1.90 -2.17 5.68
CA ALA A 112 -2.54 -1.09 6.42
C ALA A 112 -3.28 -0.13 5.48
N ILE A 113 -2.64 0.29 4.38
CA ILE A 113 -3.26 1.14 3.36
C ILE A 113 -4.47 0.42 2.73
N ALA A 114 -4.31 -0.85 2.36
CA ALA A 114 -5.39 -1.63 1.76
C ALA A 114 -6.58 -1.81 2.69
N CYS A 115 -6.34 -2.20 3.96
CA CYS A 115 -7.39 -2.39 4.95
C CYS A 115 -8.11 -1.06 5.27
N ALA A 116 -7.38 0.03 5.44
CA ALA A 116 -7.98 1.35 5.65
C ALA A 116 -8.90 1.77 4.49
N TYR A 117 -8.60 1.34 3.26
CA TYR A 117 -9.41 1.64 2.09
C TYR A 117 -10.62 0.71 1.93
N TYR A 118 -10.44 -0.61 2.13
CA TYR A 118 -11.50 -1.60 1.88
C TYR A 118 -12.38 -1.90 3.11
N GLY A 119 -11.92 -1.56 4.31
CA GLY A 119 -12.52 -1.94 5.58
C GLY A 119 -12.05 -3.32 6.07
N ASP A 120 -12.28 -3.59 7.35
CA ASP A 120 -11.83 -4.82 8.04
C ASP A 120 -12.44 -6.11 7.47
N ASP A 121 -13.69 -6.05 7.00
CA ASP A 121 -14.40 -7.20 6.39
C ASP A 121 -13.68 -7.79 5.17
N ILE A 122 -12.76 -7.03 4.55
CA ILE A 122 -11.97 -7.52 3.42
C ILE A 122 -10.97 -8.60 3.85
N ILE A 123 -10.56 -8.65 5.11
CA ILE A 123 -9.52 -9.55 5.59
C ILE A 123 -10.12 -10.94 5.78
N PRO A 124 -9.64 -11.98 5.05
CA PRO A 124 -10.15 -13.33 5.24
C PRO A 124 -9.95 -13.80 6.68
N LYS A 125 -10.97 -14.43 7.26
CA LYS A 125 -10.93 -14.95 8.63
C LYS A 125 -9.72 -15.85 8.89
N GLN A 126 -9.37 -16.68 7.91
CA GLN A 126 -8.22 -17.60 8.01
C GLN A 126 -6.87 -16.88 8.09
N CYS A 127 -6.78 -15.64 7.58
CA CYS A 127 -5.60 -14.81 7.75
C CYS A 127 -5.54 -14.27 9.18
N LYS A 128 -6.65 -13.70 9.68
CA LYS A 128 -6.76 -13.20 11.06
C LYS A 128 -6.44 -14.27 12.10
N GLU A 129 -7.01 -15.47 11.95
CA GLU A 129 -6.82 -16.60 12.87
C GLU A 129 -5.38 -17.14 12.90
N ARG A 130 -4.55 -16.81 11.91
CA ARG A 130 -3.13 -17.20 11.85
C ARG A 130 -2.19 -16.14 12.44
N CYS A 131 -2.70 -14.94 12.70
CA CYS A 131 -1.92 -13.84 13.27
C CYS A 131 -2.00 -13.88 14.80
N ASP A 132 -0.84 -13.80 15.46
CA ASP A 132 -0.79 -13.68 16.91
C ASP A 132 -1.50 -12.40 17.38
N LYS A 133 -2.08 -12.47 18.58
CA LYS A 133 -2.68 -11.32 19.27
C LYS A 133 -3.82 -10.61 18.53
N ILE A 134 -4.51 -11.31 17.61
CA ILE A 134 -5.60 -10.71 16.83
C ILE A 134 -6.67 -10.02 17.69
N LYS A 135 -7.03 -10.61 18.84
CA LYS A 135 -8.01 -10.02 19.77
C LYS A 135 -7.52 -8.69 20.37
N GLU A 136 -6.23 -8.59 20.71
CA GLU A 136 -5.63 -7.36 21.23
C GLU A 136 -5.61 -6.28 20.14
N VAL A 137 -5.28 -6.66 18.91
CA VAL A 137 -5.28 -5.74 17.76
C VAL A 137 -6.67 -5.21 17.44
N GLU A 138 -7.69 -6.07 17.45
CA GLU A 138 -9.09 -5.67 17.24
C GLU A 138 -9.56 -4.71 18.34
N GLN A 139 -9.23 -4.99 19.60
CA GLN A 139 -9.54 -4.08 20.71
C GLN A 139 -8.84 -2.71 20.54
N LEU A 140 -7.56 -2.69 20.17
CA LEU A 140 -6.84 -1.44 19.92
C LEU A 140 -7.42 -0.65 18.76
N ALA A 141 -7.90 -1.32 17.71
CA ALA A 141 -8.59 -0.66 16.60
C ALA A 141 -9.89 0.03 17.06
N ASP A 142 -10.70 -0.64 17.90
CA ASP A 142 -11.91 -0.06 18.48
C ASP A 142 -11.60 1.15 19.39
N GLU A 143 -10.54 1.08 20.19
CA GLU A 143 -10.09 2.17 21.05
C GLU A 143 -9.61 3.38 20.24
N LEU A 144 -8.83 3.16 19.18
CA LEU A 144 -8.40 4.22 18.25
C LEU A 144 -9.60 4.87 17.53
N LEU A 145 -10.59 4.06 17.14
CA LEU A 145 -11.81 4.58 16.52
C LEU A 145 -12.60 5.46 17.49
N LYS A 146 -12.71 5.07 18.77
CA LYS A 146 -13.36 5.92 19.78
C LYS A 146 -12.61 7.23 19.98
N ALA A 147 -11.28 7.18 20.03
CA ALA A 147 -10.44 8.36 20.22
C ALA A 147 -10.48 9.33 19.03
N SER A 148 -10.76 8.87 17.81
CA SER A 148 -10.83 9.74 16.62
C SER A 148 -12.12 10.57 16.52
N TYR A 149 -13.15 10.24 17.32
CA TYR A 149 -14.38 11.00 17.43
C TYR A 149 -14.40 11.97 18.63
N MET A 150 -13.36 11.97 19.45
CA MET A 150 -13.18 12.91 20.55
C MET A 150 -12.51 14.20 20.07
#